data_AF-A0A6A3GUS7-F1
#
_entry.id   AF-A0A6A3GUS7-F1
#
_cell.length_a   1.000
_cell.length_b   1.000
_cell.length_c   1.000
_cell.angle_alpha   90.00
_cell.angle_beta   90.00
_cell.angle_gamma   90.00
#
_symmetry.space_group_name_H-M   'P 1'
#
loop_
_entity.id
_entity.type
_entity.pdbx_description
1 polymer ?
#
loop_
_entity_poly.entity_id
_entity_poly.type
_entity_poly.pdbx_seq_one_letter_code
_entity_poly.pdbx_strand_id
1 'polypeptide(L)'
;MSKKPKSEAEVFKLFAKMKLINEKSNLFENPKFLKLTNAVAKGYKEPQAADMAIALTLAGQRGDEALAKMIVEAKKVSSTKDVAVRLEEAQIKNWLSKEETADKVLRALQIEKDGYISLWNPLLGTWVSYVKKIEEDPYKLLLSKMRAHDSDAKIAGWIGNAKQDAVPIAEKLENVLLDSWMPKTADDIFKLLELSSRGNDLFHSPRLSTWISYVTKVKGKQADVQMYTVRRAAYGDDELARMLGTSKQYALGGVAKRLEELDDGVDDLLTNPLLSNWVTYVEKLNENPYAMLLGKLKTSKLTATDAKLVEMIVKAKKDASTSVIAGKLEAAQLEKWSSEKQTAADVFQLLKLDHEGAVLLWKQRVRAWVAYVTKLDPHKSDDVILSVLKPYYTDTELARMVLTGRDGAEDMAAKFEKIVLNKWLAEKTNAVYTRRSSGF
;
A
#
# COMPACT_ATOMS: atom_id res chain seq x y z
N MET A 1 -36.11 -28.70 -47.79
CA MET A 1 -35.73 -27.47 -47.04
C MET A 1 -34.56 -26.80 -47.73
N SER A 2 -34.60 -25.48 -47.86
CA SER A 2 -33.55 -24.71 -48.53
C SER A 2 -32.19 -24.97 -47.88
N LYS A 3 -31.17 -25.27 -48.70
CA LYS A 3 -29.76 -25.32 -48.25
C LYS A 3 -29.20 -23.90 -47.96
N LYS A 4 -30.00 -22.86 -48.22
CA LYS A 4 -29.64 -21.43 -48.16
C LYS A 4 -30.87 -20.62 -47.68
N PRO A 5 -31.17 -20.56 -46.36
CA PRO A 5 -32.32 -19.84 -45.86
C PRO A 5 -32.20 -18.33 -46.14
N LYS A 6 -33.30 -17.70 -46.57
CA LYS A 6 -33.32 -16.29 -47.05
C LYS A 6 -34.24 -15.37 -46.26
N SER A 7 -34.92 -15.89 -45.23
CA SER A 7 -35.79 -15.13 -44.34
C SER A 7 -35.66 -15.63 -42.91
N GLU A 8 -36.00 -14.80 -41.93
CA GLU A 8 -35.98 -15.14 -40.52
C GLU A 8 -36.75 -16.44 -40.22
N ALA A 9 -37.94 -16.60 -40.82
CA ALA A 9 -38.75 -17.80 -40.67
C ALA A 9 -38.04 -19.06 -41.19
N GLU A 10 -37.26 -18.96 -42.26
CA GLU A 10 -36.44 -20.07 -42.76
C GLU A 10 -35.23 -20.34 -41.87
N VAL A 11 -34.59 -19.30 -41.32
CA VAL A 11 -33.50 -19.43 -40.35
C VAL A 11 -34.00 -20.16 -39.09
N PHE A 12 -35.15 -19.76 -38.55
CA PHE A 12 -35.77 -20.41 -37.40
C PHE A 12 -36.11 -21.89 -37.67
N LYS A 13 -36.73 -22.20 -38.82
CA LYS A 13 -37.02 -23.60 -39.22
C LYS A 13 -35.74 -24.44 -39.28
N LEU A 14 -34.65 -23.89 -39.82
CA LEU A 14 -33.37 -24.58 -39.87
C LEU A 14 -32.77 -24.77 -38.45
N PHE A 15 -32.83 -23.73 -37.61
CA PHE A 15 -32.38 -23.75 -36.22
C PHE A 15 -33.09 -24.83 -35.39
N ALA A 16 -34.42 -24.91 -35.52
CA ALA A 16 -35.26 -25.94 -34.91
C ALA A 16 -34.89 -27.35 -35.41
N LYS A 17 -34.76 -27.52 -36.73
CA LYS A 17 -34.40 -28.82 -37.34
C LYS A 17 -33.06 -29.34 -36.84
N MET A 18 -32.10 -28.45 -36.63
CA MET A 18 -30.76 -28.80 -36.13
C MET A 18 -30.74 -29.08 -34.61
N LYS A 19 -31.91 -29.01 -33.95
CA LYS A 19 -32.10 -29.20 -32.50
C LYS A 19 -31.29 -28.23 -31.64
N LEU A 20 -31.01 -27.04 -32.16
CA LEU A 20 -30.23 -26.00 -31.47
C LEU A 20 -31.05 -25.21 -30.44
N ILE A 21 -32.38 -25.33 -30.47
CA ILE A 21 -33.29 -24.73 -29.48
C ILE A 21 -32.97 -25.22 -28.07
N ASN A 22 -32.63 -26.50 -27.93
CA ASN A 22 -32.39 -27.15 -26.64
C ASN A 22 -30.94 -27.00 -26.14
N GLU A 23 -30.04 -26.44 -26.95
CA GLU A 23 -28.62 -26.38 -26.64
C GLU A 23 -28.33 -25.26 -25.64
N LYS A 24 -28.01 -25.58 -24.39
CA LYS A 24 -27.81 -24.58 -23.32
C LYS A 24 -26.34 -24.17 -23.16
N SER A 25 -25.40 -24.98 -23.63
CA SER A 25 -23.95 -24.80 -23.40
C SER A 25 -23.22 -24.49 -24.71
N ASN A 26 -22.31 -23.51 -24.70
CA ASN A 26 -21.35 -23.18 -25.77
C ASN A 26 -21.92 -23.20 -27.20
N LEU A 27 -23.12 -22.62 -27.40
CA LEU A 27 -23.80 -22.63 -28.69
C LEU A 27 -22.91 -22.17 -29.85
N PHE A 28 -22.05 -21.16 -29.62
CA PHE A 28 -21.19 -20.58 -30.66
C PHE A 28 -20.00 -21.47 -31.04
N GLU A 29 -19.66 -22.46 -30.21
CA GLU A 29 -18.67 -23.50 -30.54
C GLU A 29 -19.32 -24.72 -31.18
N ASN A 30 -20.65 -24.84 -31.09
CA ASN A 30 -21.37 -26.00 -31.58
C ASN A 30 -21.20 -26.15 -33.11
N PRO A 31 -20.64 -27.27 -33.62
CA PRO A 31 -20.44 -27.48 -35.05
C PRO A 31 -21.73 -27.38 -35.87
N LYS A 32 -22.89 -27.71 -35.28
CA LYS A 32 -24.19 -27.53 -35.93
C LYS A 32 -24.55 -26.05 -36.06
N PHE A 33 -24.25 -25.23 -35.06
CA PHE A 33 -24.45 -23.79 -35.13
C PHE A 33 -23.52 -23.16 -36.19
N LEU A 34 -22.25 -23.55 -36.26
CA LEU A 34 -21.33 -23.10 -37.32
C LEU A 34 -21.80 -23.51 -38.72
N LYS A 35 -22.36 -24.71 -38.88
CA LYS A 35 -22.99 -25.13 -40.14
C LYS A 35 -24.23 -24.29 -40.47
N LEU A 36 -25.04 -23.94 -39.46
CA LEU A 36 -26.19 -23.07 -39.64
C LEU A 36 -25.78 -21.66 -40.09
N THR A 37 -24.85 -21.01 -39.39
CA THR A 37 -24.39 -19.64 -39.73
C THR A 37 -23.86 -19.56 -41.16
N ASN A 38 -23.07 -20.55 -41.58
CA ASN A 38 -22.58 -20.68 -42.96
C ASN A 38 -23.70 -20.88 -43.99
N ALA A 39 -24.77 -21.61 -43.65
CA ALA A 39 -25.90 -21.79 -44.55
C ALA A 39 -26.71 -20.50 -44.69
N VAL A 40 -26.95 -19.79 -43.59
CA VAL A 40 -27.65 -18.49 -43.59
C VAL A 40 -26.87 -17.45 -44.40
N ALA A 41 -25.56 -17.34 -44.19
CA ALA A 41 -24.70 -16.42 -44.93
C ALA A 41 -24.78 -16.62 -46.46
N LYS A 42 -24.96 -17.87 -46.93
CA LYS A 42 -25.12 -18.17 -48.37
C LYS A 42 -26.50 -17.83 -48.95
N GLY A 43 -27.50 -17.61 -48.10
CA GLY A 43 -28.87 -17.29 -48.51
C GLY A 43 -29.15 -15.80 -48.64
N TYR A 44 -28.46 -14.97 -47.86
CA TYR A 44 -28.58 -13.52 -47.86
C TYR A 44 -27.57 -12.89 -48.82
N LYS A 45 -27.93 -11.75 -49.41
CA LYS A 45 -27.01 -10.95 -50.24
C LYS A 45 -25.99 -10.22 -49.38
N GLU A 46 -26.45 -9.61 -48.29
CA GLU A 46 -25.63 -8.84 -47.36
C GLU A 46 -25.27 -9.68 -46.13
N PRO A 47 -23.98 -9.81 -45.76
CA PRO A 47 -23.55 -10.55 -44.57
C PRO A 47 -24.21 -10.04 -43.29
N GLN A 48 -24.38 -8.72 -43.17
CA GLN A 48 -25.00 -8.09 -41.99
C GLN A 48 -26.46 -8.50 -41.82
N ALA A 49 -27.21 -8.65 -42.92
CA ALA A 49 -28.60 -9.09 -42.87
C ALA A 49 -28.70 -10.57 -42.45
N ALA A 50 -27.73 -11.40 -42.81
CA ALA A 50 -27.62 -12.78 -42.33
C ALA A 50 -27.41 -12.83 -40.81
N ASP A 51 -26.44 -12.05 -40.30
CA ASP A 51 -26.16 -11.99 -38.86
C ASP A 51 -27.35 -11.43 -38.06
N MET A 52 -28.05 -10.40 -38.58
CA MET A 52 -29.30 -9.88 -38.00
C MET A 52 -30.39 -10.95 -37.90
N ALA A 53 -30.61 -11.73 -38.95
CA ALA A 53 -31.60 -12.82 -38.94
C ALA A 53 -31.24 -13.93 -37.94
N ILE A 54 -29.94 -14.25 -37.78
CA ILE A 54 -29.46 -15.18 -36.75
C ILE A 54 -29.70 -14.61 -35.36
N ALA A 55 -29.34 -13.35 -35.12
CA ALA A 55 -29.54 -12.69 -33.82
C ALA A 55 -31.04 -12.59 -33.46
N LEU A 56 -31.92 -12.22 -34.40
CA LEU A 56 -33.37 -12.23 -34.20
C LEU A 56 -33.89 -13.62 -33.81
N THR A 57 -33.43 -14.66 -34.53
CA THR A 57 -33.81 -16.04 -34.22
C THR A 57 -33.40 -16.44 -32.79
N LEU A 58 -32.19 -16.06 -32.37
CA LEU A 58 -31.70 -16.37 -31.02
C LEU A 58 -32.46 -15.59 -29.94
N ALA A 59 -32.66 -14.28 -30.14
CA ALA A 59 -33.40 -13.42 -29.23
C ALA A 59 -34.87 -13.85 -29.11
N GLY A 60 -35.52 -14.21 -30.21
CA GLY A 60 -36.90 -14.71 -30.21
C GLY A 60 -37.09 -16.02 -29.46
N GLN A 61 -36.04 -16.84 -29.32
CA GLN A 61 -36.10 -18.11 -28.60
C GLN A 61 -35.69 -18.02 -27.13
N ARG A 62 -34.83 -17.05 -26.76
CA ARG A 62 -34.20 -17.00 -25.43
C ARG A 62 -34.34 -15.67 -24.71
N GLY A 63 -34.79 -14.63 -25.41
CA GLY A 63 -34.78 -13.25 -24.95
C GLY A 63 -33.49 -12.51 -25.26
N ASP A 64 -33.58 -11.19 -25.31
CA ASP A 64 -32.46 -10.30 -25.59
C ASP A 64 -31.36 -10.38 -24.53
N GLU A 65 -31.73 -10.43 -23.24
CA GLU A 65 -30.81 -10.64 -22.12
C GLU A 65 -29.98 -11.92 -22.30
N ALA A 66 -30.62 -13.04 -22.61
CA ALA A 66 -29.93 -14.33 -22.73
C ALA A 66 -28.95 -14.33 -23.91
N LEU A 67 -29.35 -13.77 -25.06
CA LEU A 67 -28.46 -13.61 -26.20
C LEU A 67 -27.26 -12.72 -25.85
N ALA A 68 -27.50 -11.57 -25.22
CA ALA A 68 -26.44 -10.64 -24.85
C ALA A 68 -25.43 -11.27 -23.86
N LYS A 69 -25.91 -12.05 -22.87
CA LYS A 69 -25.04 -12.81 -21.95
C LYS A 69 -24.15 -13.81 -22.69
N MET A 70 -24.72 -14.56 -23.63
CA MET A 70 -23.96 -15.52 -24.45
C MET A 70 -22.88 -14.81 -25.28
N ILE A 71 -23.21 -13.65 -25.84
CA ILE A 71 -22.27 -12.81 -26.60
C ILE A 71 -21.13 -12.32 -25.71
N VAL A 72 -21.43 -11.79 -24.52
CA VAL A 72 -20.39 -11.29 -23.59
C VAL A 72 -19.41 -12.39 -23.19
N GLU A 73 -19.89 -13.59 -22.87
CA GLU A 73 -19.00 -14.71 -22.53
C GLU A 73 -18.18 -15.16 -23.73
N ALA A 74 -18.79 -15.24 -24.92
CA ALA A 74 -18.09 -15.65 -26.13
C ALA A 74 -17.03 -14.63 -26.60
N LYS A 75 -17.19 -13.34 -26.31
CA LYS A 75 -16.16 -12.32 -26.58
C LYS A 75 -14.86 -12.56 -25.79
N LYS A 76 -14.91 -13.32 -24.70
CA LYS A 76 -13.74 -13.68 -23.88
C LYS A 76 -12.94 -14.85 -24.46
N VAL A 77 -13.54 -15.65 -25.33
CA VAL A 77 -12.92 -16.86 -25.90
C VAL A 77 -12.43 -16.57 -27.33
N SER A 78 -11.14 -16.78 -27.59
CA SER A 78 -10.52 -16.43 -28.87
C SER A 78 -11.19 -17.09 -30.09
N SER A 79 -11.63 -18.35 -29.97
CA SER A 79 -12.30 -19.11 -31.04
C SER A 79 -13.71 -18.61 -31.38
N THR A 80 -14.39 -17.92 -30.46
CA THR A 80 -15.77 -17.44 -30.65
C THR A 80 -15.90 -15.92 -30.66
N LYS A 81 -14.80 -15.19 -30.44
CA LYS A 81 -14.78 -13.73 -30.39
C LYS A 81 -15.36 -13.07 -31.64
N ASP A 82 -14.96 -13.52 -32.83
CA ASP A 82 -15.40 -12.89 -34.08
C ASP A 82 -16.90 -13.06 -34.32
N VAL A 83 -17.44 -14.27 -34.09
CA VAL A 83 -18.89 -14.49 -34.21
C VAL A 83 -19.65 -13.72 -33.15
N ALA A 84 -19.12 -13.60 -31.93
CA ALA A 84 -19.76 -12.84 -30.87
C ALA A 84 -19.81 -11.34 -31.19
N VAL A 85 -18.74 -10.75 -31.73
CA VAL A 85 -18.72 -9.34 -32.17
C VAL A 85 -19.75 -9.10 -33.27
N ARG A 86 -19.82 -9.96 -34.30
CA ARG A 86 -20.84 -9.83 -35.36
C ARG A 86 -22.26 -9.94 -34.82
N LEU A 87 -22.51 -10.86 -33.89
CA LEU A 87 -23.83 -11.05 -33.29
C LEU A 87 -24.21 -9.88 -32.35
N GLU A 88 -23.24 -9.26 -31.67
CA GLU A 88 -23.47 -8.03 -30.89
C GLU A 88 -23.93 -6.88 -31.80
N GLU A 89 -23.21 -6.65 -32.90
CA GLU A 89 -23.58 -5.64 -33.89
C GLU A 89 -24.95 -5.91 -34.51
N ALA A 90 -25.24 -7.18 -34.81
CA ALA A 90 -26.51 -7.61 -35.35
C ALA A 90 -27.67 -7.38 -34.35
N GLN A 91 -27.47 -7.71 -33.07
CA GLN A 91 -28.46 -7.47 -32.01
C GLN A 91 -28.75 -5.96 -31.87
N ILE A 92 -27.71 -5.12 -31.86
CA ILE A 92 -27.86 -3.66 -31.84
C ILE A 92 -28.62 -3.16 -33.06
N LYS A 93 -28.29 -3.62 -34.27
CA LYS A 93 -28.98 -3.23 -35.50
C LYS A 93 -30.44 -3.66 -35.52
N ASN A 94 -30.78 -4.79 -34.90
CA ASN A 94 -32.17 -5.22 -34.77
C ASN A 94 -32.98 -4.24 -33.93
N TRP A 95 -32.46 -3.76 -32.80
CA TRP A 95 -33.12 -2.71 -32.01
C TRP A 95 -33.20 -1.38 -32.77
N LEU A 96 -32.14 -0.98 -33.48
CA LEU A 96 -32.15 0.24 -34.31
C LEU A 96 -33.21 0.17 -35.42
N SER A 97 -33.36 -0.98 -36.08
CA SER A 97 -34.35 -1.17 -37.16
C SER A 97 -35.80 -1.09 -36.68
N LYS A 98 -36.02 -1.26 -35.38
CA LYS A 98 -37.31 -1.15 -34.70
C LYS A 98 -37.48 0.20 -33.99
N GLU A 99 -36.51 1.11 -34.13
CA GLU A 99 -36.49 2.41 -33.46
C GLU A 99 -36.71 2.29 -31.94
N GLU A 100 -36.11 1.27 -31.31
CA GLU A 100 -36.29 1.06 -29.87
C GLU A 100 -35.67 2.20 -29.06
N THR A 101 -36.27 2.56 -27.93
CA THR A 101 -35.66 3.57 -27.05
C THR A 101 -34.58 2.93 -26.18
N ALA A 102 -33.65 3.75 -25.68
CA ALA A 102 -32.67 3.32 -24.68
C ALA A 102 -33.33 2.61 -23.49
N ASP A 103 -34.50 3.08 -23.08
CA ASP A 103 -35.32 2.54 -21.99
C ASP A 103 -35.84 1.13 -22.29
N LYS A 104 -36.37 0.92 -23.50
CA LYS A 104 -36.86 -0.40 -23.90
C LYS A 104 -35.72 -1.40 -23.98
N VAL A 105 -34.56 -1.01 -24.53
CA VAL A 105 -33.37 -1.88 -24.59
C VAL A 105 -32.84 -2.20 -23.19
N LEU A 106 -32.81 -1.23 -22.27
CA LEU A 106 -32.40 -1.47 -20.88
C LEU A 106 -33.27 -2.54 -20.19
N ARG A 107 -34.60 -2.45 -20.38
CA ARG A 107 -35.56 -3.42 -19.85
C ARG A 107 -35.46 -4.78 -20.54
N ALA A 108 -35.27 -4.81 -21.85
CA ALA A 108 -35.09 -6.05 -22.62
C ALA A 108 -33.84 -6.82 -22.20
N LEU A 109 -32.78 -6.10 -21.79
CA LEU A 109 -31.56 -6.67 -21.22
C LEU A 109 -31.67 -7.00 -19.72
N GLN A 110 -32.80 -6.72 -19.08
CA GLN A 110 -33.03 -6.89 -17.64
C GLN A 110 -31.91 -6.29 -16.76
N ILE A 111 -31.35 -5.15 -17.16
CA ILE A 111 -30.31 -4.45 -16.41
C ILE A 111 -30.90 -3.77 -15.17
N GLU A 112 -32.09 -3.20 -15.33
CA GLU A 112 -32.88 -2.60 -14.25
C GLU A 112 -33.86 -3.65 -13.69
N LYS A 113 -33.77 -3.91 -12.38
CA LYS A 113 -34.68 -4.81 -11.66
C LYS A 113 -35.21 -4.08 -10.43
N ASP A 114 -36.54 -3.93 -10.35
CA ASP A 114 -37.23 -3.24 -9.25
C ASP A 114 -36.66 -1.84 -8.94
N GLY A 115 -36.33 -1.08 -9.99
CA GLY A 115 -35.74 0.27 -9.89
C GLY A 115 -34.25 0.30 -9.54
N TYR A 116 -33.61 -0.86 -9.34
CA TYR A 116 -32.18 -0.98 -9.05
C TYR A 116 -31.36 -1.33 -10.30
N ILE A 117 -30.25 -0.62 -10.50
CA ILE A 117 -29.28 -0.85 -11.58
C ILE A 117 -27.91 -1.19 -10.98
N SER A 118 -27.47 -2.43 -11.18
CA SER A 118 -26.13 -2.87 -10.72
C SER A 118 -25.05 -2.46 -11.71
N LEU A 119 -24.04 -1.71 -11.25
CA LEU A 119 -22.88 -1.33 -12.05
C LEU A 119 -22.01 -2.52 -12.47
N TRP A 120 -22.13 -3.66 -11.77
CA TRP A 120 -21.44 -4.91 -12.09
C TRP A 120 -22.20 -5.76 -13.12
N ASN A 121 -23.34 -5.30 -13.63
CA ASN A 121 -24.05 -6.03 -14.67
C ASN A 121 -23.22 -6.00 -15.98
N PRO A 122 -22.79 -7.17 -16.50
CA PRO A 122 -21.93 -7.24 -17.67
C PRO A 122 -22.60 -6.72 -18.97
N LEU A 123 -23.93 -6.62 -18.99
CA LEU A 123 -24.70 -6.15 -20.15
C LEU A 123 -24.74 -4.62 -20.29
N LEU A 124 -24.26 -3.87 -19.29
CA LEU A 124 -24.17 -2.41 -19.37
C LEU A 124 -23.30 -1.96 -20.56
N GLY A 125 -22.26 -2.72 -20.93
CA GLY A 125 -21.44 -2.43 -22.10
C GLY A 125 -22.21 -2.49 -23.42
N THR A 126 -23.12 -3.46 -23.55
CA THR A 126 -24.00 -3.61 -24.72
C THR A 126 -25.01 -2.46 -24.78
N TRP A 127 -25.64 -2.12 -23.65
CA TRP A 127 -26.57 -0.98 -23.58
C TRP A 127 -25.86 0.35 -23.89
N VAL A 128 -24.68 0.60 -23.33
CA VAL A 128 -23.86 1.79 -23.65
C VAL A 128 -23.56 1.89 -25.14
N SER A 129 -23.25 0.75 -25.78
CA SER A 129 -22.96 0.70 -27.23
C SER A 129 -24.20 1.04 -28.05
N TYR A 130 -25.38 0.54 -27.63
CA TYR A 130 -26.66 0.89 -28.25
C TYR A 130 -26.96 2.39 -28.15
N VAL A 131 -26.89 2.96 -26.94
CA VAL A 131 -27.24 4.37 -26.72
C VAL A 131 -26.34 5.32 -27.52
N LYS A 132 -25.06 4.97 -27.67
CA LYS A 132 -24.15 5.73 -28.55
C LYS A 132 -24.54 5.67 -30.02
N LYS A 133 -25.14 4.57 -30.48
CA LYS A 133 -25.58 4.40 -31.88
C LYS A 133 -26.82 5.22 -32.21
N ILE A 134 -27.65 5.52 -31.22
CA ILE A 134 -28.75 6.49 -31.34
C ILE A 134 -28.32 7.92 -31.00
N GLU A 135 -27.00 8.17 -30.93
CA GLU A 135 -26.39 9.49 -30.74
C GLU A 135 -26.74 10.18 -29.41
N GLU A 136 -27.09 9.41 -28.38
CA GLU A 136 -27.35 9.91 -27.03
C GLU A 136 -26.14 9.66 -26.08
N ASP A 137 -26.14 10.34 -24.93
CA ASP A 137 -25.13 10.14 -23.89
C ASP A 137 -25.56 9.03 -22.92
N PRO A 138 -24.97 7.82 -22.99
CA PRO A 138 -25.35 6.70 -22.13
C PRO A 138 -25.14 6.97 -20.65
N TYR A 139 -24.12 7.73 -20.28
CA TYR A 139 -23.77 7.91 -18.87
C TYR A 139 -24.69 8.95 -18.22
N LYS A 140 -25.14 9.96 -18.96
CA LYS A 140 -26.21 10.88 -18.51
C LYS A 140 -27.55 10.17 -18.33
N LEU A 141 -27.95 9.34 -19.30
CA LEU A 141 -29.17 8.55 -19.18
C LEU A 141 -29.10 7.57 -18.01
N LEU A 142 -27.98 6.86 -17.86
CA LEU A 142 -27.77 5.94 -16.75
C LEU A 142 -27.86 6.65 -15.40
N LEU A 143 -27.20 7.81 -15.26
CA LEU A 143 -27.28 8.62 -14.05
C LEU A 143 -28.70 9.08 -13.75
N SER A 144 -29.43 9.55 -14.77
CA SER A 144 -30.83 9.96 -14.66
C SER A 144 -31.71 8.84 -14.10
N LYS A 145 -31.53 7.61 -14.60
CA LYS A 145 -32.27 6.43 -14.13
C LYS A 145 -31.94 6.06 -12.69
N MET A 146 -30.66 6.06 -12.32
CA MET A 146 -30.25 5.79 -10.95
C MET A 146 -30.82 6.82 -9.97
N ARG A 147 -30.88 8.10 -10.37
CA ARG A 147 -31.47 9.20 -9.58
C ARG A 147 -32.98 9.10 -9.38
N ALA A 148 -33.68 8.31 -10.20
CA ALA A 148 -35.11 8.09 -10.01
C ALA A 148 -35.43 7.34 -8.70
N HIS A 149 -34.46 6.59 -8.16
CA HIS A 149 -34.65 5.75 -6.98
C HIS A 149 -33.63 5.99 -5.86
N ASP A 150 -32.48 6.59 -6.17
CA ASP A 150 -31.38 6.72 -5.23
C ASP A 150 -30.80 8.12 -5.15
N SER A 151 -30.30 8.46 -3.96
CA SER A 151 -29.59 9.72 -3.73
C SER A 151 -28.19 9.69 -4.33
N ASP A 152 -27.68 10.86 -4.68
CA ASP A 152 -26.30 11.03 -5.15
C ASP A 152 -25.27 10.46 -4.15
N ALA A 153 -25.56 10.47 -2.84
CA ALA A 153 -24.71 9.83 -1.84
C ALA A 153 -24.59 8.31 -2.01
N LYS A 154 -25.70 7.63 -2.32
CA LYS A 154 -25.71 6.19 -2.62
C LYS A 154 -25.02 5.91 -3.94
N ILE A 155 -25.37 6.65 -4.99
CA ILE A 155 -24.80 6.51 -6.34
C ILE A 155 -23.28 6.71 -6.30
N ALA A 156 -22.80 7.76 -5.63
CA ALA A 156 -21.37 8.00 -5.45
C ALA A 156 -20.67 6.87 -4.68
N GLY A 157 -21.33 6.26 -3.70
CA GLY A 157 -20.81 5.10 -2.98
C GLY A 157 -20.67 3.87 -3.88
N TRP A 158 -21.67 3.58 -4.71
CA TRP A 158 -21.61 2.50 -5.68
C TRP A 158 -20.52 2.73 -6.73
N ILE A 159 -20.40 3.95 -7.25
CA ILE A 159 -19.33 4.34 -8.18
C ILE A 159 -17.96 4.17 -7.53
N GLY A 160 -17.79 4.60 -6.27
CA GLY A 160 -16.55 4.42 -5.53
C GLY A 160 -16.13 2.96 -5.40
N ASN A 161 -17.06 2.08 -5.01
CA ASN A 161 -16.80 0.63 -4.96
C ASN A 161 -16.48 0.07 -6.36
N ALA A 162 -17.26 0.44 -7.36
CA ALA A 162 -17.06 -0.01 -8.74
C ALA A 162 -15.69 0.43 -9.30
N LYS A 163 -15.18 1.62 -8.92
CA LYS A 163 -13.82 2.06 -9.25
C LYS A 163 -12.75 1.21 -8.56
N GLN A 164 -12.95 0.84 -7.29
CA GLN A 164 -12.02 -0.05 -6.59
C GLN A 164 -11.95 -1.43 -7.26
N ASP A 165 -13.08 -1.94 -7.72
CA ASP A 165 -13.18 -3.22 -8.45
C ASP A 165 -12.78 -3.12 -9.94
N ALA A 166 -12.30 -1.95 -10.40
CA ALA A 166 -11.96 -1.67 -11.79
C ALA A 166 -13.10 -1.96 -12.81
N VAL A 167 -14.34 -1.69 -12.41
CA VAL A 167 -15.52 -1.83 -13.27
C VAL A 167 -15.44 -0.79 -14.41
N PRO A 168 -15.46 -1.18 -15.71
CA PRO A 168 -15.14 -0.29 -16.83
C PRO A 168 -16.04 0.95 -17.00
N ILE A 169 -17.28 0.92 -16.51
CA ILE A 169 -18.22 2.04 -16.64
C ILE A 169 -18.03 3.12 -15.57
N ALA A 170 -17.36 2.78 -14.46
CA ALA A 170 -17.38 3.58 -13.25
C ALA A 170 -16.81 4.98 -13.45
N GLU A 171 -15.64 5.12 -14.09
CA GLU A 171 -15.01 6.43 -14.33
C GLU A 171 -15.84 7.35 -15.22
N LYS A 172 -16.49 6.80 -16.25
CA LYS A 172 -17.29 7.60 -17.19
C LYS A 172 -18.58 8.07 -16.54
N LEU A 173 -19.21 7.21 -15.75
CA LEU A 173 -20.38 7.57 -14.95
C LEU A 173 -20.02 8.59 -13.85
N GLU A 174 -18.88 8.40 -13.17
CA GLU A 174 -18.36 9.37 -12.19
C GLU A 174 -18.21 10.75 -12.83
N ASN A 175 -17.54 10.84 -13.98
CA ASN A 175 -17.31 12.11 -14.66
C ASN A 175 -18.61 12.88 -14.91
N VAL A 176 -19.65 12.20 -15.40
CA VAL A 176 -20.98 12.81 -15.60
C VAL A 176 -21.63 13.23 -14.29
N LEU A 177 -21.49 12.43 -13.22
CA LEU A 177 -21.95 12.81 -11.89
C LEU A 177 -21.25 14.09 -11.41
N LEU A 178 -19.93 14.16 -11.52
CA LEU A 178 -19.12 15.33 -11.16
C LEU A 178 -19.52 16.58 -11.95
N ASP A 179 -19.72 16.45 -13.26
CA ASP A 179 -20.16 17.55 -14.13
C ASP A 179 -21.54 18.06 -13.72
N SER A 180 -22.45 17.15 -13.36
CA SER A 180 -23.81 17.52 -12.94
C SER A 180 -23.87 18.30 -11.62
N TRP A 181 -22.80 18.24 -10.81
CA TRP A 181 -22.70 18.99 -9.57
C TRP A 181 -22.20 20.42 -9.76
N MET A 182 -21.62 20.78 -10.90
CA MET A 182 -21.13 22.14 -11.12
C MET A 182 -22.30 23.15 -11.21
N PRO A 183 -22.16 24.37 -10.65
CA PRO A 183 -20.97 24.97 -10.02
C PRO A 183 -20.96 24.88 -8.48
N LYS A 184 -21.53 23.83 -7.86
CA LYS A 184 -21.59 23.69 -6.39
C LYS A 184 -20.19 23.74 -5.74
N THR A 185 -20.15 24.08 -4.45
CA THR A 185 -18.87 24.14 -3.73
C THR A 185 -18.42 22.76 -3.25
N ALA A 186 -17.14 22.65 -2.90
CA ALA A 186 -16.62 21.45 -2.25
C ALA A 186 -17.35 21.11 -0.95
N ASP A 187 -17.80 22.13 -0.19
CA ASP A 187 -18.57 21.97 1.04
C ASP A 187 -19.98 21.44 0.76
N ASP A 188 -20.67 21.99 -0.25
CA ASP A 188 -21.99 21.53 -0.66
C ASP A 188 -21.98 20.05 -1.04
N ILE A 189 -20.97 19.62 -1.82
CA ILE A 189 -20.85 18.22 -2.22
C ILE A 189 -20.42 17.33 -1.05
N PHE A 190 -19.60 17.83 -0.12
CA PHE A 190 -19.25 17.08 1.08
C PHE A 190 -20.50 16.75 1.93
N LYS A 191 -21.40 17.73 2.07
CA LYS A 191 -22.69 17.56 2.75
C LYS A 191 -23.66 16.69 1.96
N LEU A 192 -23.76 16.89 0.65
CA LEU A 192 -24.61 16.07 -0.25
C LEU A 192 -24.28 14.58 -0.16
N LEU A 193 -22.99 14.25 0.00
CA LEU A 193 -22.49 12.88 0.12
C LEU A 193 -22.54 12.33 1.56
N GLU A 194 -23.09 13.11 2.49
CA GLU A 194 -23.23 12.78 3.92
C GLU A 194 -21.88 12.39 4.54
N LEU A 195 -20.81 13.08 4.16
CA LEU A 195 -19.47 12.77 4.65
C LEU A 195 -19.26 13.32 6.07
N SER A 196 -19.84 14.48 6.40
CA SER A 196 -19.68 15.16 7.70
C SER A 196 -20.05 14.32 8.91
N SER A 197 -21.02 13.40 8.79
CA SER A 197 -21.50 12.56 9.89
C SER A 197 -20.76 11.23 10.05
N ARG A 198 -19.75 10.93 9.21
CA ARG A 198 -19.08 9.60 9.22
C ARG A 198 -18.04 9.41 10.32
N GLY A 199 -17.52 10.49 10.92
CA GLY A 199 -16.43 10.42 11.91
C GLY A 199 -15.27 9.55 11.41
N ASN A 200 -14.82 8.59 12.24
CA ASN A 200 -13.71 7.67 11.93
C ASN A 200 -13.86 6.88 10.62
N ASP A 201 -15.09 6.64 10.16
CA ASP A 201 -15.36 5.86 8.94
C ASP A 201 -15.26 6.71 7.66
N LEU A 202 -14.91 7.99 7.77
CA LEU A 202 -14.73 8.88 6.62
C LEU A 202 -13.75 8.29 5.61
N PHE A 203 -12.57 7.85 6.08
CA PHE A 203 -11.48 7.39 5.20
C PHE A 203 -11.73 6.01 4.59
N HIS A 204 -12.67 5.24 5.15
CA HIS A 204 -13.14 3.97 4.58
C HIS A 204 -14.38 4.14 3.68
N SER A 205 -14.89 5.37 3.56
CA SER A 205 -16.08 5.64 2.76
C SER A 205 -15.76 5.60 1.27
N PRO A 206 -16.45 4.76 0.47
CA PRO A 206 -16.32 4.82 -0.99
C PRO A 206 -16.88 6.12 -1.59
N ARG A 207 -17.65 6.90 -0.81
CA ARG A 207 -18.11 8.22 -1.24
C ARG A 207 -17.00 9.27 -1.18
N LEU A 208 -15.99 9.07 -0.33
CA LEU A 208 -14.89 10.01 -0.15
C LEU A 208 -14.06 10.11 -1.43
N SER A 209 -13.81 9.01 -2.14
CA SER A 209 -13.07 9.03 -3.41
C SER A 209 -13.75 9.91 -4.45
N THR A 210 -15.08 9.85 -4.54
CA THR A 210 -15.88 10.64 -5.47
C THR A 210 -15.83 12.13 -5.12
N TRP A 211 -15.91 12.47 -3.83
CA TRP A 211 -15.72 13.85 -3.37
C TRP A 211 -14.31 14.37 -3.69
N ILE A 212 -13.28 13.56 -3.45
CA ILE A 212 -11.90 13.91 -3.79
C ILE A 212 -11.79 14.21 -5.29
N SER A 213 -12.31 13.32 -6.14
CA SER A 213 -12.33 13.52 -7.59
C SER A 213 -13.05 14.82 -7.99
N TYR A 214 -14.18 15.14 -7.33
CA TYR A 214 -14.87 16.42 -7.55
C TYR A 214 -13.99 17.63 -7.24
N VAL A 215 -13.41 17.67 -6.04
CA VAL A 215 -12.59 18.79 -5.59
C VAL A 215 -11.34 18.94 -6.46
N THR A 216 -10.70 17.83 -6.84
CA THR A 216 -9.58 17.82 -7.79
C THR A 216 -10.00 18.42 -9.14
N LYS A 217 -11.16 18.03 -9.67
CA LYS A 217 -11.68 18.55 -10.95
C LYS A 217 -11.95 20.05 -10.89
N VAL A 218 -12.56 20.56 -9.82
CA VAL A 218 -12.96 21.98 -9.72
C VAL A 218 -11.87 22.92 -9.22
N LYS A 219 -10.86 22.43 -8.47
CA LYS A 219 -9.82 23.27 -7.84
C LYS A 219 -8.40 23.02 -8.37
N GLY A 220 -8.17 21.93 -9.11
CA GLY A 220 -6.86 21.59 -9.65
C GLY A 220 -5.78 21.61 -8.59
N LYS A 221 -4.79 22.51 -8.72
CA LYS A 221 -3.68 22.65 -7.76
C LYS A 221 -4.10 23.06 -6.35
N GLN A 222 -5.27 23.67 -6.19
CA GLN A 222 -5.80 24.11 -4.89
C GLN A 222 -6.67 23.03 -4.21
N ALA A 223 -6.75 21.84 -4.80
CA ALA A 223 -7.63 20.79 -4.31
C ALA A 223 -7.28 20.34 -2.89
N ASP A 224 -6.00 20.13 -2.58
CA ASP A 224 -5.57 19.68 -1.24
C ASP A 224 -5.92 20.69 -0.14
N VAL A 225 -5.68 21.98 -0.40
CA VAL A 225 -6.04 23.08 0.51
C VAL A 225 -7.55 23.13 0.73
N GLN A 226 -8.33 22.98 -0.33
CA GLN A 226 -9.79 22.97 -0.24
C GLN A 226 -10.29 21.74 0.53
N MET A 227 -9.73 20.56 0.28
CA MET A 227 -10.11 19.33 0.97
C MET A 227 -9.79 19.40 2.46
N TYR A 228 -8.63 19.99 2.82
CA TYR A 228 -8.27 20.22 4.21
C TYR A 228 -9.25 21.19 4.88
N THR A 229 -9.50 22.34 4.26
CA THR A 229 -10.39 23.39 4.81
C THR A 229 -11.82 22.86 5.05
N VAL A 230 -12.40 22.12 4.11
CA VAL A 230 -13.76 21.57 4.26
C VAL A 230 -13.83 20.54 5.39
N ARG A 231 -12.87 19.61 5.45
CA ARG A 231 -12.82 18.60 6.53
C ARG A 231 -12.59 19.25 7.90
N ARG A 232 -11.69 20.24 7.97
CA ARG A 232 -11.43 21.01 9.19
C ARG A 232 -12.70 21.69 9.70
N ALA A 233 -13.44 22.35 8.82
CA ALA A 233 -14.70 22.98 9.17
C ALA A 233 -15.78 21.97 9.62
N ALA A 234 -15.80 20.78 9.02
CA ALA A 234 -16.80 19.75 9.33
C ALA A 234 -16.56 19.01 10.66
N TYR A 235 -15.31 18.73 11.01
CA TYR A 235 -14.96 17.92 12.20
C TYR A 235 -14.37 18.74 13.35
N GLY A 236 -13.81 19.92 13.07
CA GLY A 236 -12.96 20.64 14.02
C GLY A 236 -11.52 20.11 14.04
N ASP A 237 -10.60 20.90 14.59
CA ASP A 237 -9.16 20.63 14.54
C ASP A 237 -8.79 19.35 15.31
N ASP A 238 -9.29 19.18 16.53
CA ASP A 238 -8.93 18.05 17.41
C ASP A 238 -9.44 16.70 16.86
N GLU A 239 -10.70 16.67 16.43
CA GLU A 239 -11.32 15.46 15.89
C GLU A 239 -10.72 15.09 14.52
N LEU A 240 -10.47 16.07 13.66
CA LEU A 240 -9.78 15.82 12.39
C LEU A 240 -8.36 15.29 12.63
N ALA A 241 -7.62 15.86 13.59
CA ALA A 241 -6.31 15.37 13.99
C ALA A 241 -6.37 13.93 14.51
N ARG A 242 -7.38 13.60 15.33
CA ARG A 242 -7.62 12.24 15.84
C ARG A 242 -7.96 11.26 14.71
N MET A 243 -8.82 11.65 13.76
CA MET A 243 -9.19 10.83 12.61
C MET A 243 -8.00 10.59 11.66
N LEU A 244 -7.18 11.61 11.41
CA LEU A 244 -5.93 11.49 10.66
C LEU A 244 -4.90 10.63 11.42
N GLY A 245 -4.82 10.78 12.73
CA GLY A 245 -4.00 9.93 13.60
C GLY A 245 -4.45 8.47 13.57
N THR A 246 -5.76 8.20 13.64
CA THR A 246 -6.33 6.84 13.64
C THR A 246 -6.17 6.15 12.29
N SER A 247 -6.43 6.85 11.18
CA SER A 247 -6.18 6.33 9.83
C SER A 247 -4.69 6.07 9.57
N LYS A 248 -3.79 6.93 10.11
CA LYS A 248 -2.35 6.70 10.09
C LYS A 248 -1.90 5.62 11.07
N GLN A 249 -2.57 5.43 12.20
CA GLN A 249 -2.36 4.32 13.13
C GLN A 249 -2.83 3.00 12.50
N TYR A 250 -3.82 2.99 11.62
CA TYR A 250 -4.10 1.80 10.80
C TYR A 250 -2.92 1.46 9.86
N ALA A 251 -2.21 2.47 9.35
CA ALA A 251 -1.04 2.30 8.50
C ALA A 251 0.29 2.06 9.26
N LEU A 252 0.43 2.55 10.51
CA LEU A 252 1.64 2.51 11.35
C LEU A 252 1.47 1.64 12.62
N GLY A 253 0.28 1.09 12.85
CA GLY A 253 -0.19 0.58 14.14
C GLY A 253 0.58 -0.62 14.65
N GLY A 254 1.20 -1.41 13.76
CA GLY A 254 2.05 -2.51 14.17
C GLY A 254 3.28 -2.07 14.98
N VAL A 255 3.83 -0.88 14.71
CA VAL A 255 4.99 -0.35 15.46
C VAL A 255 4.53 0.41 16.69
N ALA A 256 3.50 1.25 16.56
CA ALA A 256 2.97 2.02 17.69
C ALA A 256 2.42 1.12 18.80
N LYS A 257 1.65 0.08 18.44
CA LYS A 257 1.14 -0.91 19.40
C LYS A 257 2.26 -1.68 20.09
N ARG A 258 3.30 -2.10 19.34
CA ARG A 258 4.48 -2.76 19.94
C ARG A 258 5.28 -1.82 20.86
N LEU A 259 5.33 -0.52 20.58
CA LEU A 259 5.93 0.47 21.48
C LEU A 259 5.13 0.66 22.78
N GLU A 260 3.82 0.40 22.75
CA GLU A 260 2.94 0.39 23.93
C GLU A 260 3.04 -0.93 24.72
N GLU A 261 3.19 -2.07 24.02
CA GLU A 261 3.26 -3.44 24.58
C GLU A 261 4.72 -3.95 24.76
N LEU A 262 5.69 -3.04 24.93
CA LEU A 262 7.13 -3.33 24.79
C LEU A 262 7.70 -4.36 25.79
N ASP A 263 6.97 -4.72 26.84
CA ASP A 263 7.43 -5.70 27.83
C ASP A 263 7.62 -7.12 27.24
N ASP A 264 6.86 -7.49 26.19
CA ASP A 264 6.89 -8.83 25.59
C ASP A 264 7.57 -8.88 24.19
N GLY A 265 7.95 -7.74 23.61
CA GLY A 265 8.26 -7.63 22.17
C GLY A 265 9.56 -6.91 21.78
N VAL A 266 10.52 -6.73 22.70
CA VAL A 266 11.76 -5.97 22.44
C VAL A 266 12.58 -6.56 21.27
N ASP A 267 12.73 -7.88 21.22
CA ASP A 267 13.50 -8.56 20.17
C ASP A 267 12.86 -8.43 18.77
N ASP A 268 11.52 -8.30 18.73
CA ASP A 268 10.75 -8.15 17.50
C ASP A 268 10.66 -6.70 17.00
N LEU A 269 11.00 -5.72 17.84
CA LEU A 269 10.84 -4.31 17.50
C LEU A 269 11.77 -3.92 16.35
N LEU A 270 13.06 -4.25 16.48
CA LEU A 270 14.09 -3.86 15.52
C LEU A 270 13.99 -4.63 14.20
N THR A 271 13.38 -5.82 14.23
CA THR A 271 13.12 -6.68 13.07
C THR A 271 11.77 -6.37 12.40
N ASN A 272 10.99 -5.43 12.94
CA ASN A 272 9.68 -5.10 12.39
C ASN A 272 9.81 -4.41 11.02
N PRO A 273 9.20 -4.96 9.96
CA PRO A 273 9.30 -4.42 8.60
C PRO A 273 8.68 -3.02 8.45
N LEU A 274 7.82 -2.61 9.38
CA LEU A 274 7.17 -1.29 9.38
C LEU A 274 7.95 -0.22 10.17
N LEU A 275 9.03 -0.59 10.87
CA LEU A 275 9.81 0.36 11.68
C LEU A 275 10.45 1.47 10.83
N SER A 276 10.89 1.15 9.62
CA SER A 276 11.45 2.12 8.67
C SER A 276 10.45 3.21 8.25
N ASN A 277 9.18 2.85 8.08
CA ASN A 277 8.10 3.77 7.77
C ASN A 277 7.82 4.71 8.94
N TRP A 278 7.82 4.18 10.17
CA TRP A 278 7.68 4.97 11.39
C TRP A 278 8.85 5.96 11.57
N VAL A 279 10.10 5.52 11.37
CA VAL A 279 11.29 6.38 11.41
C VAL A 279 11.13 7.55 10.44
N THR A 280 10.80 7.26 9.18
CA THR A 280 10.60 8.28 8.12
C THR A 280 9.49 9.27 8.50
N TYR A 281 8.44 8.79 9.15
CA TYR A 281 7.34 9.62 9.61
C TYR A 281 7.77 10.60 10.71
N VAL A 282 8.46 10.11 11.74
CA VAL A 282 8.94 10.96 12.84
C VAL A 282 9.95 11.99 12.35
N GLU A 283 10.83 11.63 11.41
CA GLU A 283 11.75 12.57 10.75
C GLU A 283 10.98 13.70 10.03
N LYS A 284 9.85 13.39 9.36
CA LYS A 284 8.98 14.41 8.73
C LYS A 284 8.27 15.31 9.73
N LEU A 285 8.12 14.90 10.99
CA LEU A 285 7.64 15.76 12.07
C LEU A 285 8.73 16.66 12.64
N ASN A 286 9.95 16.60 12.10
CA ASN A 286 11.15 17.23 12.65
C ASN A 286 11.52 16.75 14.06
N GLU A 287 11.15 15.51 14.40
CA GLU A 287 11.52 14.84 15.65
C GLU A 287 12.63 13.80 15.41
N ASN A 288 13.35 13.40 16.48
CA ASN A 288 14.39 12.37 16.39
C ASN A 288 13.80 10.98 16.73
N PRO A 289 13.55 10.11 15.74
CA PRO A 289 12.98 8.78 15.98
C PRO A 289 13.84 7.91 16.89
N TYR A 290 15.16 8.01 16.78
CA TYR A 290 16.08 7.18 17.55
C TYR A 290 16.13 7.60 19.01
N ALA A 291 16.00 8.90 19.31
CA ALA A 291 15.84 9.37 20.68
C ALA A 291 14.53 8.85 21.32
N MET A 292 13.42 8.87 20.58
CA MET A 292 12.14 8.32 21.03
C MET A 292 12.22 6.80 21.27
N LEU A 293 12.81 6.05 20.33
CA LEU A 293 13.02 4.62 20.46
C LEU A 293 13.88 4.28 21.68
N LEU A 294 14.98 5.01 21.91
CA LEU A 294 15.82 4.83 23.10
C LEU A 294 15.04 5.08 24.39
N GLY A 295 14.23 6.14 24.43
CA GLY A 295 13.36 6.44 25.56
C GLY A 295 12.42 5.28 25.89
N LYS A 296 11.78 4.71 24.87
CA LYS A 296 10.89 3.55 25.02
C LYS A 296 11.63 2.26 25.38
N LEU A 297 12.75 1.96 24.72
CA LEU A 297 13.54 0.77 25.05
C LEU A 297 14.00 0.79 26.52
N LYS A 298 14.33 1.95 27.08
CA LYS A 298 14.68 2.06 28.50
C LYS A 298 13.53 1.78 29.47
N THR A 299 12.27 1.72 29.02
CA THR A 299 11.14 1.34 29.89
C THR A 299 10.94 -0.17 30.01
N SER A 300 11.46 -0.97 29.09
CA SER A 300 11.35 -2.44 29.16
C SER A 300 12.34 -3.05 30.15
N LYS A 301 11.91 -4.07 30.89
CA LYS A 301 12.75 -4.84 31.82
C LYS A 301 14.00 -5.46 31.15
N LEU A 302 13.90 -5.78 29.86
CA LEU A 302 15.00 -6.37 29.08
C LEU A 302 16.11 -5.37 28.75
N THR A 303 15.80 -4.07 28.69
CA THR A 303 16.72 -3.01 28.26
C THR A 303 16.79 -1.82 29.23
N ALA A 304 16.29 -2.01 30.47
CA ALA A 304 16.18 -0.97 31.49
C ALA A 304 17.52 -0.34 31.93
N THR A 305 18.64 -1.04 31.71
CA THR A 305 19.99 -0.54 32.03
C THR A 305 20.77 -0.29 30.75
N ASP A 306 21.63 0.73 30.74
CA ASP A 306 22.51 1.02 29.58
C ASP A 306 23.34 -0.18 29.15
N ALA A 307 23.82 -1.01 30.10
CA ALA A 307 24.52 -2.26 29.79
C ALA A 307 23.69 -3.21 28.90
N LYS A 308 22.47 -3.54 29.32
CA LYS A 308 21.55 -4.41 28.57
C LYS A 308 21.11 -3.81 27.23
N LEU A 309 20.83 -2.50 27.22
CA LEU A 309 20.46 -1.79 26.00
C LEU A 309 21.57 -1.85 24.94
N VAL A 310 22.82 -1.63 25.35
CA VAL A 310 23.99 -1.73 24.46
C VAL A 310 24.20 -3.16 23.95
N GLU A 311 23.99 -4.18 24.78
CA GLU A 311 24.08 -5.58 24.32
C GLU A 311 23.06 -5.89 23.22
N MET A 312 21.81 -5.44 23.39
CA MET A 312 20.78 -5.58 22.36
C MET A 312 21.20 -4.86 21.06
N ILE A 313 21.68 -3.61 21.16
CA ILE A 313 22.14 -2.83 19.99
C ILE A 313 23.30 -3.53 19.29
N VAL A 314 24.32 -3.99 20.03
CA VAL A 314 25.49 -4.66 19.43
C VAL A 314 25.10 -6.00 18.81
N LYS A 315 24.16 -6.74 19.39
CA LYS A 315 23.59 -7.96 18.80
C LYS A 315 22.87 -7.64 17.49
N ALA A 316 22.00 -6.63 17.47
CA ALA A 316 21.28 -6.19 16.28
C ALA A 316 22.23 -5.69 15.16
N LYS A 317 23.34 -5.04 15.52
CA LYS A 317 24.38 -4.64 14.54
C LYS A 317 25.00 -5.80 13.76
N LYS A 318 24.92 -7.04 14.26
CA LYS A 318 25.45 -8.23 13.56
C LYS A 318 24.48 -8.79 12.52
N ASP A 319 23.19 -8.46 12.61
CA ASP A 319 22.19 -8.91 11.66
C ASP A 319 22.05 -7.88 10.52
N ALA A 320 22.21 -8.33 9.27
CA ALA A 320 22.13 -7.45 8.10
C ALA A 320 20.82 -6.65 8.05
N SER A 321 19.69 -7.27 8.45
CA SER A 321 18.35 -6.67 8.40
C SER A 321 18.15 -5.55 9.43
N THR A 322 18.87 -5.57 10.55
CA THR A 322 18.69 -4.59 11.63
C THR A 322 19.90 -3.67 11.82
N SER A 323 21.02 -3.96 11.15
CA SER A 323 22.30 -3.25 11.27
C SER A 323 22.21 -1.72 11.13
N VAL A 324 21.44 -1.24 10.14
CA VAL A 324 21.29 0.20 9.87
C VAL A 324 20.58 0.90 11.03
N ILE A 325 19.45 0.36 11.49
CA ILE A 325 18.66 0.94 12.59
C ILE A 325 19.45 0.85 13.89
N ALA A 326 20.12 -0.28 14.15
CA ALA A 326 20.95 -0.48 15.32
C ALA A 326 22.14 0.50 15.37
N GLY A 327 22.78 0.78 14.22
CA GLY A 327 23.83 1.81 14.13
C GLY A 327 23.32 3.21 14.46
N LYS A 328 22.12 3.59 14.00
CA LYS A 328 21.52 4.88 14.34
C LYS A 328 21.08 4.95 15.81
N LEU A 329 20.61 3.85 16.40
CA LEU A 329 20.33 3.75 17.84
C LEU A 329 21.60 3.87 18.69
N GLU A 330 22.69 3.23 18.29
CA GLU A 330 24.00 3.38 18.94
C GLU A 330 24.44 4.85 18.91
N ALA A 331 24.39 5.51 17.75
CA ALA A 331 24.75 6.92 17.61
C ALA A 331 23.90 7.81 18.53
N ALA A 332 22.58 7.59 18.57
CA ALA A 332 21.67 8.32 19.44
C ALA A 332 21.96 8.08 20.94
N GLN A 333 22.39 6.87 21.31
CA GLN A 333 22.78 6.56 22.69
C GLN A 333 24.09 7.27 23.06
N LEU A 334 25.06 7.34 22.14
CA LEU A 334 26.30 8.11 22.35
C LEU A 334 26.02 9.61 22.49
N GLU A 335 25.13 10.16 21.65
CA GLU A 335 24.66 11.56 21.78
C GLU A 335 23.99 11.80 23.13
N LYS A 336 23.15 10.86 23.58
CA LYS A 336 22.48 10.96 24.87
C LYS A 336 23.49 11.05 26.02
N TRP A 337 24.45 10.14 26.10
CA TRP A 337 25.51 10.21 27.12
C TRP A 337 26.30 11.53 27.05
N SER A 338 26.61 12.02 25.85
CA SER A 338 27.27 13.31 25.66
C SER A 338 26.43 14.48 26.16
N SER A 339 25.12 14.48 25.86
CA SER A 339 24.18 15.53 26.29
C SER A 339 23.99 15.55 27.81
N GLU A 340 24.07 14.38 28.45
CA GLU A 340 24.02 14.21 29.90
C GLU A 340 25.39 14.50 30.57
N LYS A 341 26.41 14.88 29.78
CA LYS A 341 27.78 15.16 30.23
C LYS A 341 28.44 13.99 30.97
N GLN A 342 28.09 12.77 30.61
CA GLN A 342 28.73 11.58 31.16
C GLN A 342 30.22 11.59 30.85
N THR A 343 31.07 11.18 31.79
CA THR A 343 32.49 11.01 31.52
C THR A 343 32.77 9.60 30.97
N ALA A 344 33.98 9.39 30.46
CA ALA A 344 34.43 8.05 30.08
C ALA A 344 34.35 7.05 31.24
N ALA A 345 34.62 7.50 32.48
CA ALA A 345 34.50 6.67 33.68
C ALA A 345 33.04 6.38 34.04
N ASP A 346 32.14 7.36 33.91
CA ASP A 346 30.71 7.15 34.19
C ASP A 346 30.10 6.15 33.22
N VAL A 347 30.39 6.26 31.92
CA VAL A 347 29.89 5.29 30.93
C VAL A 347 30.50 3.90 31.15
N PHE A 348 31.77 3.81 31.58
CA PHE A 348 32.39 2.53 31.94
C PHE A 348 31.62 1.81 33.06
N GLN A 349 31.19 2.58 34.07
CA GLN A 349 30.37 2.12 35.20
C GLN A 349 28.92 1.80 34.79
N LEU A 350 28.27 2.66 33.99
CA LEU A 350 26.92 2.42 33.46
C LEU A 350 26.84 1.12 32.63
N LEU A 351 27.94 0.78 31.96
CA LEU A 351 28.09 -0.46 31.19
C LEU A 351 28.59 -1.64 32.03
N LYS A 352 28.79 -1.46 33.34
CA LYS A 352 29.24 -2.52 34.29
C LYS A 352 30.49 -3.24 33.79
N LEU A 353 31.51 -2.48 33.39
CA LEU A 353 32.76 -3.00 32.84
C LEU A 353 33.87 -3.13 33.89
N ASP A 354 33.67 -2.57 35.07
CA ASP A 354 34.61 -2.46 36.18
C ASP A 354 34.81 -3.75 36.98
N HIS A 355 33.98 -4.76 36.75
CA HIS A 355 34.06 -6.07 37.41
C HIS A 355 34.33 -7.23 36.45
N GLU A 356 34.68 -6.94 35.19
CA GLU A 356 34.82 -7.98 34.16
C GLU A 356 36.18 -8.70 34.19
N GLY A 357 37.19 -8.14 34.86
CA GLY A 357 38.48 -8.80 35.02
C GLY A 357 39.16 -9.05 33.67
N ALA A 358 39.85 -10.18 33.55
CA ALA A 358 40.59 -10.56 32.34
C ALA A 358 39.72 -10.77 31.08
N VAL A 359 38.40 -10.93 31.23
CA VAL A 359 37.47 -11.15 30.10
C VAL A 359 36.83 -9.87 29.56
N LEU A 360 37.26 -8.69 30.05
CA LEU A 360 36.73 -7.38 29.64
C LEU A 360 36.63 -7.23 28.11
N LEU A 361 37.68 -7.60 27.38
CA LEU A 361 37.74 -7.43 25.92
C LEU A 361 36.75 -8.31 25.16
N TRP A 362 36.28 -9.40 25.77
CA TRP A 362 35.28 -10.30 25.18
C TRP A 362 33.86 -9.74 25.32
N LYS A 363 33.64 -8.78 26.22
CA LYS A 363 32.32 -8.18 26.41
C LYS A 363 31.98 -7.25 25.25
N GLN A 364 30.81 -7.49 24.64
CA GLN A 364 30.32 -6.68 23.51
C GLN A 364 30.22 -5.18 23.87
N ARG A 365 29.90 -4.88 25.14
CA ARG A 365 29.73 -3.53 25.67
C ARG A 365 31.02 -2.69 25.65
N VAL A 366 32.20 -3.32 25.67
CA VAL A 366 33.49 -2.60 25.61
C VAL A 366 33.64 -1.83 24.29
N ARG A 367 33.05 -2.33 23.20
CA ARG A 367 33.09 -1.67 21.88
C ARG A 367 32.33 -0.35 21.89
N ALA A 368 31.16 -0.33 22.52
CA ALA A 368 30.35 0.89 22.67
C ALA A 368 31.03 1.91 23.59
N TRP A 369 31.67 1.45 24.68
CA TRP A 369 32.47 2.31 25.54
C TRP A 369 33.63 2.95 24.78
N VAL A 370 34.43 2.17 24.04
CA VAL A 370 35.53 2.69 23.23
C VAL A 370 35.04 3.68 22.17
N ALA A 371 33.90 3.40 21.52
CA ALA A 371 33.29 4.31 20.56
C ALA A 371 32.89 5.64 21.22
N TYR A 372 32.36 5.59 22.45
CA TYR A 372 32.03 6.78 23.22
C TYR A 372 33.27 7.61 23.59
N VAL A 373 34.32 6.97 24.12
CA VAL A 373 35.56 7.68 24.46
C VAL A 373 36.22 8.29 23.23
N THR A 374 36.19 7.58 22.10
CA THR A 374 36.68 8.11 20.81
C THR A 374 35.86 9.31 20.34
N LYS A 375 34.55 9.32 20.59
CA LYS A 375 33.67 10.44 20.25
C LYS A 375 33.93 11.68 21.13
N LEU A 376 34.22 11.49 22.42
CA LEU A 376 34.49 12.58 23.36
C LEU A 376 35.74 13.38 22.95
N ASP A 377 36.84 12.68 22.64
CA ASP A 377 38.06 13.29 22.13
C ASP A 377 38.85 12.25 21.30
N PRO A 378 38.78 12.32 19.96
CA PRO A 378 39.48 11.37 19.10
C PRO A 378 41.00 11.37 19.31
N HIS A 379 41.59 12.53 19.65
CA HIS A 379 43.04 12.69 19.77
C HIS A 379 43.59 12.21 21.12
N LYS A 380 42.76 12.23 22.17
CA LYS A 380 43.14 11.78 23.53
C LYS A 380 42.48 10.48 23.96
N SER A 381 41.71 9.85 23.08
CA SER A 381 40.91 8.68 23.42
C SER A 381 41.74 7.54 24.03
N ASP A 382 42.93 7.27 23.51
CA ASP A 382 43.84 6.23 24.03
C ASP A 382 44.30 6.53 25.47
N ASP A 383 44.66 7.78 25.77
CA ASP A 383 45.06 8.22 27.12
C ASP A 383 43.89 8.15 28.11
N VAL A 384 42.69 8.52 27.67
CA VAL A 384 41.47 8.46 28.47
C VAL A 384 41.07 7.00 28.75
N ILE A 385 41.18 6.11 27.75
CA ILE A 385 40.96 4.67 27.96
C ILE A 385 41.89 4.14 29.05
N LEU A 386 43.19 4.47 28.97
CA LEU A 386 44.16 4.05 29.99
C LEU A 386 43.86 4.62 31.37
N SER A 387 43.51 5.91 31.46
CA SER A 387 43.25 6.56 32.75
C SER A 387 42.06 5.95 33.48
N VAL A 388 41.02 5.55 32.74
CA VAL A 388 39.84 4.87 33.29
C VAL A 388 40.14 3.44 33.74
N LEU A 389 41.06 2.73 33.07
CA LEU A 389 41.40 1.33 33.40
C LEU A 389 42.38 1.19 34.57
N LYS A 390 43.30 2.15 34.74
CA LYS A 390 44.35 2.12 35.78
C LYS A 390 43.87 1.81 37.20
N PRO A 391 42.72 2.33 37.68
CA PRO A 391 42.22 2.00 39.02
C PRO A 391 41.82 0.54 39.20
N TYR A 392 41.51 -0.19 38.12
CA TYR A 392 40.98 -1.55 38.16
C TYR A 392 42.00 -2.61 37.75
N TYR A 393 43.04 -2.23 36.99
CA TYR A 393 44.00 -3.17 36.39
C TYR A 393 45.43 -2.67 36.51
N THR A 394 46.30 -3.53 37.05
CA THR A 394 47.75 -3.36 37.00
C THR A 394 48.27 -3.51 35.57
N ASP A 395 49.48 -3.02 35.29
CA ASP A 395 50.10 -3.18 33.96
C ASP A 395 50.27 -4.66 33.56
N THR A 396 50.49 -5.54 34.53
CA THR A 396 50.56 -7.00 34.30
C THR A 396 49.20 -7.57 33.93
N GLU A 397 48.12 -7.10 34.55
CA GLU A 397 46.76 -7.54 34.24
C GLU A 397 46.28 -7.00 32.89
N LEU A 398 46.63 -5.75 32.53
CA LEU A 398 46.38 -5.19 31.20
C LEU A 398 47.13 -5.98 30.12
N ALA A 399 48.40 -6.31 30.34
CA ALA A 399 49.18 -7.15 29.42
C ALA A 399 48.57 -8.54 29.25
N ARG A 400 48.16 -9.18 30.36
CA ARG A 400 47.49 -10.48 30.32
C ARG A 400 46.15 -10.41 29.58
N MET A 401 45.36 -9.37 29.83
CA MET A 401 44.07 -9.14 29.18
C MET A 401 44.21 -9.02 27.67
N VAL A 402 45.22 -8.29 27.19
CA VAL A 402 45.53 -8.18 25.75
C VAL A 402 45.92 -9.55 25.16
N LEU A 403 46.77 -10.31 25.85
CA LEU A 403 47.19 -11.63 25.39
C LEU A 403 46.02 -12.62 25.29
N THR A 404 45.17 -12.67 26.31
CA THR A 404 43.98 -13.54 26.31
C THR A 404 42.89 -13.06 25.36
N GLY A 405 42.86 -11.76 25.06
CA GLY A 405 41.90 -11.16 24.13
C GLY A 405 42.13 -11.54 22.66
N ARG A 406 43.34 -12.00 22.29
CA ARG A 406 43.68 -12.41 20.92
C ARG A 406 42.82 -13.57 20.43
N ASP A 407 42.40 -14.44 21.35
CA ASP A 407 41.44 -15.50 21.06
C ASP A 407 40.02 -15.00 21.33
N GLY A 408 39.35 -14.46 20.30
CA GLY A 408 37.91 -14.12 20.33
C GLY A 408 37.55 -12.63 20.44
N ALA A 409 38.52 -11.73 20.59
CA ALA A 409 38.32 -10.28 20.54
C ALA A 409 39.50 -9.55 19.87
N GLU A 410 39.98 -10.09 18.74
CA GLU A 410 41.19 -9.65 18.03
C GLU A 410 41.19 -8.13 17.73
N ASP A 411 40.05 -7.56 17.34
CA ASP A 411 39.90 -6.13 17.07
C ASP A 411 40.19 -5.27 18.32
N MET A 412 39.63 -5.66 19.46
CA MET A 412 39.82 -4.95 20.73
C MET A 412 41.19 -5.23 21.34
N ALA A 413 41.69 -6.46 21.21
CA ALA A 413 43.03 -6.84 21.66
C ALA A 413 44.10 -6.05 20.91
N ALA A 414 44.03 -5.93 19.58
CA ALA A 414 44.97 -5.15 18.79
C ALA A 414 44.94 -3.65 19.15
N LYS A 415 43.74 -3.09 19.37
CA LYS A 415 43.61 -1.70 19.83
C LYS A 415 44.25 -1.49 21.20
N PHE A 416 43.94 -2.35 22.17
CA PHE A 416 44.46 -2.22 23.53
C PHE A 416 45.96 -2.52 23.60
N GLU A 417 46.48 -3.44 22.77
CA GLU A 417 47.91 -3.69 22.61
C GLU A 417 48.64 -2.41 22.19
N LYS A 418 48.15 -1.73 21.14
CA LYS A 418 48.71 -0.46 20.68
C LYS A 418 48.72 0.59 21.79
N ILE A 419 47.60 0.72 22.51
CA ILE A 419 47.44 1.67 23.61
C ILE A 419 48.48 1.41 24.72
N VAL A 420 48.61 0.15 25.17
CA VAL A 420 49.54 -0.24 26.24
C VAL A 420 51.00 -0.10 25.80
N LEU A 421 51.34 -0.50 24.58
CA LEU A 421 52.70 -0.34 24.04
C LEU A 421 53.11 1.14 23.92
N ASN A 422 52.22 2.00 23.43
CA ASN A 422 52.47 3.43 23.33
C ASN A 422 52.73 4.06 24.70
N LYS A 423 51.97 3.66 25.72
CA LYS A 423 52.18 4.09 27.10
C LYS A 423 53.57 3.68 27.60
N TRP A 424 53.94 2.40 27.48
CA TRP A 424 55.24 1.91 27.97
C TRP A 424 56.42 2.53 27.23
N LEU A 425 56.29 2.80 25.92
CA LEU A 425 57.28 3.54 25.15
C LEU A 425 57.43 4.97 25.69
N ALA A 426 56.33 5.68 25.96
CA ALA A 426 56.37 7.03 26.53
C ALA A 426 57.03 7.04 27.93
N GLU A 427 56.69 6.09 28.79
CA GLU A 427 57.27 5.95 30.14
C GLU A 427 58.77 5.64 30.10
N LYS A 428 59.22 4.75 29.19
CA LYS A 428 60.64 4.44 28.99
C LYS A 428 61.41 5.66 28.46
N THR A 429 60.83 6.41 27.55
CA THR A 429 61.45 7.61 26.96
C THR A 429 61.60 8.71 28.02
N ASN A 430 60.57 8.90 28.85
CA ASN A 430 60.61 9.85 29.97
C ASN A 430 61.62 9.45 31.05
N ALA A 431 61.77 8.14 31.36
CA ALA A 431 62.76 7.64 32.31
C ALA A 431 64.22 7.83 31.82
N VAL A 432 64.45 7.73 30.51
CA VAL A 432 65.76 8.02 29.89
C VAL A 432 66.05 9.53 29.88
N TYR A 433 65.03 10.36 29.68
CA TYR A 433 65.15 11.82 29.69
C TYR A 433 65.41 12.36 31.10
N THR A 434 64.68 11.88 32.12
CA THR A 434 64.90 12.27 33.52
C THR A 434 66.26 11.81 34.05
N ARG A 435 66.76 10.62 33.66
CA ARG A 435 68.14 10.21 33.95
C ARG A 435 69.20 11.08 33.30
N ARG A 436 68.93 11.66 32.12
CA ARG A 436 69.84 12.62 31.45
C ARG A 436 69.79 14.02 32.06
N SER A 437 68.64 14.44 32.61
CA SER A 437 68.48 15.76 33.23
C SER A 437 68.82 15.80 34.73
N SER A 438 68.97 14.64 35.39
CA SER A 438 69.35 14.52 36.81
C SER A 438 70.82 14.11 37.00
N GLY A 439 71.64 14.16 35.95
CA GLY A 439 73.09 14.00 36.05
C GLY A 439 73.75 15.19 36.74
N PHE A 440 73.71 15.18 38.07
CA PHE A 440 74.78 15.62 38.95
C PHE A 440 75.40 14.38 39.62
#